data_AF-A0A918RF73-F1
#
_entry.id   AF-A0A918RF73-F1
#
_cell.length_a   1.000
_cell.length_b   1.000
_cell.length_c   1.000
_cell.angle_alpha   90.00
_cell.angle_beta   90.00
_cell.angle_gamma   90.00
#
_symmetry.space_group_name_H-M   'P 1'
#
loop_
_entity.id
_entity.type
_entity.pdbx_description
1 polymer ?
#
loop_
_entity_poly.entity_id
_entity_poly.type
_entity_poly.pdbx_seq_one_letter_code
_entity_poly.pdbx_strand_id
1 'polypeptide(L)'
;MTRQELLDTLIDLEFFAEKKEEVFSYLEVYLHLKDVEMIKSLLKAGASPQAKDELSDYLHYLLSEYRSSKTLHGQNILIITEALLRAGANPNGIWCNNWRAYDYAVEYEITEMKELLEKYGANTKIREFI
;
A
#
# COMPACT_ATOMS: atom_id res chain seq x y z
N MET A 1 -11.94 -18.41 -1.81
CA MET A 1 -13.07 -17.57 -1.38
C MET A 1 -13.43 -16.60 -2.50
N THR A 2 -14.71 -16.38 -2.77
CA THR A 2 -15.19 -15.32 -3.68
C THR A 2 -15.12 -13.95 -2.99
N ARG A 3 -15.25 -12.85 -3.76
CA ARG A 3 -15.28 -11.49 -3.19
C ARG A 3 -16.41 -11.31 -2.16
N GLN A 4 -17.58 -11.87 -2.42
CA GLN A 4 -18.72 -11.75 -1.50
C GLN A 4 -18.49 -12.58 -0.23
N GLU A 5 -18.04 -13.83 -0.37
CA GLU A 5 -17.69 -14.67 0.78
C GLU A 5 -16.61 -14.01 1.66
N LEU A 6 -15.66 -13.29 1.05
CA LEU A 6 -14.64 -12.53 1.77
C LEU A 6 -15.21 -11.35 2.54
N LEU A 7 -16.15 -10.61 1.95
CA LEU A 7 -16.86 -9.52 2.64
C LEU A 7 -17.70 -10.04 3.80
N ASP A 8 -18.42 -11.14 3.59
CA ASP A 8 -19.22 -11.79 4.64
C ASP A 8 -18.30 -12.26 5.79
N THR A 9 -17.15 -12.86 5.45
CA THR A 9 -16.16 -13.28 6.46
C THR A 9 -15.55 -12.08 7.20
N LEU A 10 -15.35 -10.94 6.54
CA LEU A 10 -14.83 -9.73 7.18
C LEU A 10 -15.79 -9.15 8.22
N ILE A 11 -17.11 -9.27 8.01
CA ILE A 11 -18.13 -8.81 8.97
C ILE A 11 -18.04 -9.62 10.27
N ASP A 12 -17.86 -10.94 10.14
CA ASP A 12 -17.83 -11.86 11.29
C ASP A 12 -16.41 -12.16 11.80
N LEU A 13 -15.40 -11.39 11.38
CA LEU A 13 -14.00 -11.71 11.62
C LEU A 13 -13.61 -11.68 13.12
N GLU A 14 -14.40 -10.98 13.95
CA GLU A 14 -14.25 -11.02 15.40
C GLU A 14 -14.53 -12.40 16.01
N PHE A 15 -15.36 -13.21 15.35
CA PHE A 15 -15.71 -14.56 15.76
C PHE A 15 -14.80 -15.65 15.15
N PHE A 16 -14.08 -15.32 14.06
CA PHE A 16 -13.24 -16.26 13.31
C PHE A 16 -11.76 -15.83 13.31
N ALA A 17 -11.12 -15.87 14.48
CA ALA A 17 -9.72 -15.48 14.62
C ALA A 17 -8.77 -16.33 13.75
N GLU A 18 -9.09 -17.60 13.55
CA GLU A 18 -8.34 -18.55 12.73
C GLU A 18 -8.33 -18.21 11.24
N LYS A 19 -9.33 -17.45 10.75
CA LYS A 19 -9.43 -17.05 9.35
C LYS A 19 -8.70 -15.74 9.05
N LYS A 20 -8.22 -15.00 10.07
CA LYS A 20 -7.61 -13.68 9.89
C LYS A 20 -6.42 -13.70 8.94
N GLU A 21 -5.54 -14.68 9.10
CA GLU A 21 -4.35 -14.77 8.25
C GLU A 21 -4.72 -15.03 6.78
N GLU A 22 -5.66 -15.95 6.53
CA GLU A 22 -6.17 -16.22 5.18
C GLU A 22 -6.83 -14.98 4.59
N VAL A 23 -7.75 -14.35 5.32
CA VAL A 23 -8.51 -13.17 4.90
C VAL A 23 -7.57 -12.01 4.58
N PHE A 24 -6.60 -11.71 5.46
CA PHE A 24 -5.68 -10.59 5.26
C PHE A 24 -4.65 -10.84 4.15
N SER A 25 -4.35 -12.10 3.81
CA SER A 25 -3.48 -12.41 2.67
C SER A 25 -4.03 -11.91 1.34
N TYR A 26 -5.36 -11.70 1.23
CA TYR A 26 -5.98 -11.17 0.01
C TYR A 26 -5.66 -9.71 -0.27
N LEU A 27 -5.08 -8.97 0.68
CA LEU A 27 -4.73 -7.56 0.48
C LEU A 27 -3.83 -7.37 -0.75
N GLU A 28 -2.82 -8.22 -0.93
CA GLU A 28 -1.92 -8.19 -2.07
C GLU A 28 -2.65 -8.45 -3.40
N VAL A 29 -3.56 -9.42 -3.42
CA VAL A 29 -4.39 -9.71 -4.61
C VAL A 29 -5.18 -8.47 -5.02
N TYR A 30 -5.84 -7.80 -4.07
CA TYR A 30 -6.64 -6.62 -4.38
C TYR A 30 -5.79 -5.38 -4.68
N LEU A 31 -4.56 -5.29 -4.16
CA LEU A 31 -3.57 -4.28 -4.57
C LEU A 31 -3.21 -4.41 -6.05
N HIS A 32 -3.03 -5.63 -6.56
CA HIS A 32 -2.78 -5.86 -7.98
C HIS A 32 -4.00 -5.49 -8.84
N LEU A 33 -5.20 -5.89 -8.41
CA LEU A 33 -6.46 -5.56 -9.09
C LEU A 33 -6.88 -4.10 -8.99
N LYS A 34 -6.24 -3.32 -8.10
CA LYS A 34 -6.61 -1.93 -7.78
C LYS A 34 -8.07 -1.80 -7.31
N ASP A 35 -8.60 -2.82 -6.62
CA ASP A 35 -9.95 -2.78 -6.00
C ASP A 35 -9.88 -1.97 -4.70
N VAL A 36 -10.07 -0.65 -4.85
CA VAL A 36 -10.00 0.33 -3.77
C VAL A 36 -10.88 -0.06 -2.58
N GLU A 37 -12.09 -0.56 -2.83
CA GLU A 37 -13.07 -0.81 -1.77
C GLU A 37 -12.75 -2.08 -0.98
N MET A 38 -12.24 -3.12 -1.65
CA MET A 38 -11.74 -4.31 -0.95
C MET A 38 -10.50 -4.00 -0.12
N ILE A 39 -9.56 -3.23 -0.66
CA ILE A 39 -8.35 -2.80 0.07
C ILE A 39 -8.74 -2.04 1.35
N LYS A 40 -9.62 -1.04 1.24
CA LYS A 40 -10.11 -0.30 2.42
C LYS A 40 -10.78 -1.21 3.44
N SER A 41 -11.59 -2.17 2.98
CA SER A 41 -12.30 -3.11 3.86
C SER A 41 -11.32 -4.01 4.62
N LEU A 42 -10.30 -4.55 3.93
CA LEU A 42 -9.26 -5.38 4.53
C LEU A 42 -8.41 -4.59 5.54
N LEU A 43 -7.97 -3.37 5.17
CA LEU A 43 -7.20 -2.50 6.07
C LEU A 43 -8.03 -2.10 7.31
N LYS A 44 -9.31 -1.76 7.14
CA LYS A 44 -10.22 -1.44 8.25
C LYS A 44 -10.40 -2.63 9.20
N ALA A 45 -10.39 -3.85 8.68
CA ALA A 45 -10.47 -5.07 9.48
C ALA A 45 -9.15 -5.43 10.17
N GLY A 46 -8.05 -4.72 9.89
CA GLY A 46 -6.75 -4.92 10.54
C GLY A 46 -5.73 -5.68 9.70
N ALA A 47 -5.94 -5.82 8.39
CA ALA A 47 -4.88 -6.31 7.51
C ALA A 47 -3.65 -5.40 7.61
N SER A 48 -2.46 -6.01 7.67
CA SER A 48 -1.20 -5.28 7.71
C SER A 48 -1.05 -4.43 6.44
N PRO A 49 -0.78 -3.11 6.55
CA PRO A 49 -0.48 -2.27 5.39
C PRO A 49 0.96 -2.47 4.87
N GLN A 50 1.71 -3.40 5.45
CA GLN A 50 3.05 -3.79 5.02
C GLN A 50 2.99 -5.22 4.48
N ALA A 51 3.73 -5.47 3.41
CA ALA A 51 3.93 -6.82 2.91
C ALA A 51 4.71 -7.67 3.90
N LYS A 52 4.57 -9.00 3.78
CA LYS A 52 5.30 -9.97 4.62
C LYS A 52 6.78 -10.07 4.25
N ASP A 53 7.14 -9.76 3.00
CA ASP A 53 8.52 -9.82 2.49
C ASP A 53 9.07 -8.39 2.31
N GLU A 54 10.30 -8.16 2.76
CA GLU A 54 11.04 -6.89 2.61
C GLU A 54 11.21 -6.49 1.14
N LEU A 55 11.19 -7.47 0.21
CA LEU A 55 11.26 -7.23 -1.23
C LEU A 55 9.92 -6.81 -1.84
N SER A 56 8.79 -7.02 -1.15
CA SER A 56 7.43 -6.81 -1.66
C SER A 56 6.74 -5.58 -1.05
N ASP A 57 7.50 -4.53 -0.68
CA ASP A 57 6.93 -3.32 -0.09
C ASP A 57 5.81 -2.73 -0.97
N TYR A 58 4.60 -2.59 -0.41
CA TYR A 58 3.42 -2.16 -1.17
C TYR A 58 3.55 -0.72 -1.67
N LEU A 59 4.25 0.17 -0.95
CA LEU A 59 4.50 1.52 -1.42
C LEU A 59 5.44 1.49 -2.63
N HIS A 60 6.51 0.69 -2.59
CA HIS A 60 7.39 0.49 -3.74
C HIS A 60 6.62 0.03 -4.99
N TYR A 61 5.79 -1.01 -4.84
CA TYR A 61 4.96 -1.52 -5.93
C TYR A 61 4.06 -0.44 -6.52
N LEU A 62 3.34 0.30 -5.68
CA LEU A 62 2.41 1.34 -6.11
C LEU A 62 3.11 2.53 -6.78
N LEU A 63 4.27 2.97 -6.29
CA LEU A 63 5.04 4.04 -6.92
C LEU A 63 5.59 3.61 -8.30
N SER A 64 6.05 2.37 -8.43
CA SER A 64 6.48 1.81 -9.72
C SER A 64 5.33 1.76 -10.73
N GLU A 65 4.18 1.26 -10.31
CA GLU A 65 2.96 1.20 -11.12
C GLU A 65 2.40 2.57 -11.47
N TYR A 66 2.49 3.54 -10.55
CA TYR A 66 2.06 4.91 -10.83
C TYR A 66 2.89 5.50 -11.98
N ARG A 67 4.20 5.27 -11.98
CA ARG A 67 5.09 5.75 -13.04
C ARG A 67 4.77 5.11 -14.40
N SER A 68 4.47 3.80 -14.43
CA SER A 68 4.19 3.08 -15.68
C SER A 68 2.78 3.30 -16.21
N SER A 69 1.79 3.53 -15.34
CA SER A 69 0.36 3.49 -15.67
C SER A 69 -0.43 4.68 -15.11
N LYS A 70 0.21 5.86 -15.00
CA LYS A 70 -0.39 7.09 -14.44
C LYS A 70 -1.77 7.41 -15.04
N THR A 71 -1.93 7.24 -16.35
CA THR A 71 -3.16 7.61 -17.07
C THR A 71 -4.32 6.64 -16.86
N LEU A 72 -4.05 5.35 -16.66
CA LEU A 72 -5.09 4.32 -16.55
C LEU A 72 -5.52 4.08 -15.09
N HIS A 73 -4.56 4.11 -14.16
CA HIS A 73 -4.79 3.73 -12.76
C HIS A 73 -4.27 4.75 -11.74
N GLY A 74 -3.68 5.86 -12.16
CA GLY A 74 -3.02 6.81 -11.26
C GLY A 74 -3.89 7.28 -10.10
N GLN A 75 -5.16 7.62 -10.35
CA GLN A 75 -6.07 8.05 -9.28
C GLN A 75 -6.34 6.94 -8.26
N ASN A 76 -6.59 5.71 -8.71
CA ASN A 76 -6.79 4.56 -7.80
C ASN A 76 -5.52 4.28 -7.02
N ILE A 77 -4.35 4.36 -7.65
CA ILE A 77 -3.07 4.14 -7.00
C ILE A 77 -2.83 5.19 -5.89
N LEU A 78 -3.16 6.46 -6.11
CA LEU A 78 -3.08 7.50 -5.07
C LEU A 78 -4.02 7.21 -3.90
N ILE A 79 -5.27 6.84 -4.18
CA ILE A 79 -6.26 6.51 -3.14
C ILE A 79 -5.80 5.31 -2.32
N ILE A 80 -5.29 4.27 -2.98
CA ILE A 80 -4.78 3.06 -2.33
C ILE A 80 -3.56 3.38 -1.47
N THR A 81 -2.62 4.17 -2.01
CA THR A 81 -1.43 4.61 -1.28
C THR A 81 -1.81 5.39 -0.03
N GLU A 82 -2.78 6.32 -0.14
CA GLU A 82 -3.29 7.05 1.01
C GLU A 82 -3.95 6.12 2.03
N ALA A 83 -4.71 5.11 1.57
CA ALA A 83 -5.34 4.14 2.46
C ALA A 83 -4.30 3.31 3.24
N LEU A 84 -3.23 2.85 2.58
CA LEU A 84 -2.13 2.14 3.23
C LEU A 84 -1.42 3.03 4.26
N LEU A 85 -1.09 4.28 3.91
CA LEU A 85 -0.45 5.22 4.82
C LEU A 85 -1.33 5.54 6.04
N ARG A 86 -2.64 5.76 5.84
CA ARG A 86 -3.61 5.94 6.94
C ARG A 86 -3.70 4.73 7.85
N ALA A 87 -3.55 3.53 7.30
CA ALA A 87 -3.56 2.28 8.05
C ALA A 87 -2.21 1.98 8.75
N GLY A 88 -1.18 2.81 8.53
CA GLY A 88 0.12 2.70 9.20
C GLY A 88 1.25 2.16 8.33
N ALA A 89 1.14 2.18 7.00
CA ALA A 89 2.29 1.95 6.12
C ALA A 89 3.42 2.91 6.48
N ASN A 90 4.64 2.39 6.61
CA ASN A 90 5.81 3.19 6.97
C ASN A 90 6.34 3.91 5.71
N PRO A 91 6.17 5.24 5.57
CA PRO A 91 6.67 5.96 4.41
C PRO A 91 8.20 6.07 4.38
N ASN A 92 8.86 5.71 5.48
CA ASN A 92 10.31 5.74 5.66
C ASN A 92 10.94 4.35 5.57
N GLY A 93 10.19 3.33 5.14
CA GLY A 93 10.72 2.01 4.82
C GLY A 93 11.85 2.13 3.79
N ILE A 94 12.99 1.47 4.07
CA ILE A 94 14.14 1.47 3.18
C ILE A 94 14.08 0.20 2.35
N TRP A 95 14.08 0.35 1.04
CA TRP A 95 14.09 -0.74 0.07
C TRP A 95 15.52 -1.22 -0.22
N CYS A 96 15.65 -2.32 -0.95
CA CYS A 96 16.93 -2.99 -1.23
C CYS A 96 17.97 -2.11 -1.96
N ASN A 97 17.53 -1.08 -2.70
CA ASN A 97 18.38 -0.10 -3.37
C ASN A 97 18.70 1.13 -2.49
N ASN A 98 18.50 1.03 -1.17
CA ASN A 98 18.70 2.11 -0.19
C ASN A 98 17.79 3.33 -0.40
N TRP A 99 16.72 3.20 -1.18
CA TRP A 99 15.71 4.23 -1.35
C TRP A 99 14.55 4.06 -0.38
N ARG A 100 13.88 5.17 -0.09
CA ARG A 100 12.53 5.18 0.48
C ARG A 100 11.54 5.62 -0.58
N ALA A 101 10.25 5.47 -0.27
CA ALA A 101 9.17 5.98 -1.13
C ALA A 101 9.37 7.45 -1.52
N TYR A 102 9.83 8.29 -0.59
CA TYR A 102 10.08 9.71 -0.86
C TYR A 102 11.22 9.94 -1.85
N ASP A 103 12.34 9.22 -1.70
CA ASP A 103 13.50 9.35 -2.59
C ASP A 103 13.09 9.02 -4.05
N TYR A 104 12.31 7.94 -4.23
CA TYR A 104 11.78 7.53 -5.53
C TYR A 104 10.81 8.57 -6.12
N ALA A 105 9.90 9.13 -5.31
CA ALA A 105 8.96 10.13 -5.78
C ALA A 105 9.66 11.42 -6.24
N VAL A 106 10.76 11.81 -5.59
CA VAL A 106 11.56 12.99 -5.99
C VAL A 106 12.35 12.70 -7.27
N GLU A 107 13.04 11.57 -7.35
CA GLU A 107 13.85 11.19 -8.52
C GLU A 107 13.03 11.15 -9.81
N TYR A 108 11.79 10.68 -9.74
CA TYR A 108 10.90 10.57 -10.91
C TYR A 108 9.85 11.69 -11.00
N GLU A 109 10.02 12.79 -10.25
CA GLU A 109 9.17 13.98 -10.29
C GLU A 109 7.66 13.70 -10.07
N ILE A 110 7.34 12.69 -9.24
CA ILE A 110 5.97 12.26 -8.95
C ILE A 110 5.37 13.14 -7.84
N THR A 111 4.98 14.36 -8.22
CA THR A 111 4.54 15.43 -7.29
C THR A 111 3.41 14.97 -6.37
N GLU A 112 2.38 14.31 -6.89
CA GLU A 112 1.22 13.89 -6.11
C GLU A 112 1.60 12.84 -5.03
N MET A 113 2.53 11.94 -5.35
CA MET A 113 3.05 10.97 -4.38
C MET A 113 3.93 11.62 -3.33
N LYS A 114 4.76 12.59 -3.74
CA LYS A 114 5.62 13.34 -2.81
C LYS A 114 4.78 14.06 -1.76
N GLU A 115 3.79 14.85 -2.19
CA GLU A 115 2.87 15.57 -1.29
C GLU A 115 2.12 14.61 -0.36
N LEU A 116 1.67 13.47 -0.89
CA LEU A 116 1.00 12.45 -0.11
C LEU A 116 1.92 11.85 0.96
N LEU A 117 3.15 11.48 0.60
CA LEU A 117 4.13 10.91 1.52
C LEU A 117 4.52 11.91 2.62
N GLU A 118 4.74 13.19 2.28
CA GLU A 118 5.00 14.28 3.23
C GLU A 118 3.87 14.41 4.26
N LYS A 119 2.61 14.39 3.79
CA LYS A 119 1.41 14.46 4.64
C LYS A 119 1.38 13.35 5.70
N TYR A 120 1.96 12.18 5.42
CA TYR A 120 2.00 11.04 6.34
C TYR A 120 3.36 10.84 7.02
N GLY A 121 4.23 11.86 7.03
CA GLY A 121 5.45 11.86 7.83
C GLY A 121 6.67 11.23 7.15
N ALA A 122 6.72 11.22 5.82
CA ALA A 122 7.93 10.89 5.10
C ALA A 122 9.06 11.89 5.44
N ASN A 123 10.26 11.38 5.68
CA ASN A 123 11.44 12.21 5.86
C ASN A 123 11.93 12.73 4.50
N THR A 124 11.82 14.03 4.32
CA THR A 124 12.07 14.74 3.06
C THR A 124 13.55 14.96 2.73
N LYS A 125 14.47 14.67 3.66
CA LYS A 125 15.90 14.73 3.39
C LYS A 125 16.29 13.55 2.51
N ILE A 126 16.70 13.83 1.26
CA ILE A 126 17.15 12.79 0.31
C ILE A 126 18.33 12.01 0.87
N ARG A 127 18.33 10.70 0.66
CA ARG A 127 19.46 9.82 1.03
C ARG A 127 20.58 9.98 0.00
N GLU A 128 21.79 10.20 0.50
CA GLU A 128 23.00 10.20 -0.31
C GLU A 128 23.45 8.74 -0.54
N PHE A 129 23.91 8.44 -1.76
CA PHE A 129 24.63 7.20 -2.04
C PHE A 129 26.08 7.39 -1.58
N ILE A 130 26.56 6.49 -0.73
CA ILE A 130 27.97 6.41 -0.32
C ILE A 130 28.71 5.44 -1.24
#